data_AF-A0A382JKI7-F1
#
_entry.id   AF-A0A382JKI7-F1
#
_cell.length_a   1.000
_cell.length_b   1.000
_cell.length_c   1.000
_cell.angle_alpha   90.00
_cell.angle_beta   90.00
_cell.angle_gamma   90.00
#
_symmetry.space_group_name_H-M   'P 1'
#
loop_
_entity.id
_entity.type
_entity.pdbx_description
1 polymer ?
#
loop_
_entity_poly.entity_id
_entity_poly.type
_entity_poly.pdbx_seq_one_letter_code
_entity_poly.pdbx_strand_id
1 'polypeptide(L)'
;RMCMQDKSRHLAYGMAHLKYAVDEKGPDYALGLRRLMGGVERDLASEMKDPVLWEALAIIIGRGVEHIDAGMAEGKNLQRRYIEEYLTRMKWIGVGKTADNLDQGLAAYLDQKESSPA
;
A
#
# COMPACT_ATOMS: atom_id res chain seq x y z
N ARG A 1 -1.28 -21.49 5.88
CA ARG A 1 -0.22 -20.96 6.79
C ARG A 1 1.15 -20.83 6.11
N MET A 2 1.64 -21.83 5.38
CA MET A 2 2.97 -21.77 4.72
C MET A 2 3.12 -20.63 3.69
N CYS A 3 2.09 -20.35 2.89
CA CYS A 3 2.14 -19.28 1.88
C CYS A 3 2.36 -17.88 2.48
N MET A 4 1.72 -17.54 3.60
CA MET A 4 1.92 -16.22 4.22
C MET A 4 3.33 -16.06 4.79
N GLN A 5 3.88 -17.12 5.37
CA GLN A 5 5.27 -17.12 5.86
C GLN A 5 6.25 -16.93 4.70
N ASP A 6 5.97 -17.57 3.56
CA ASP A 6 6.80 -17.42 2.37
C ASP A 6 6.78 -16.00 1.80
N LYS A 7 5.59 -15.39 1.67
CA LYS A 7 5.47 -13.99 1.27
C LYS A 7 6.14 -13.04 2.26
N SER A 8 6.01 -13.30 3.56
CA SER A 8 6.70 -12.51 4.59
C SER A 8 8.23 -12.59 4.44
N ARG A 9 8.78 -13.77 4.14
CA ARG A 9 10.22 -13.94 3.90
C ARG A 9 10.67 -13.20 2.64
N HIS A 10 9.91 -13.28 1.55
CA HIS A 10 10.23 -12.56 0.31
C HIS A 10 10.21 -11.04 0.49
N LEU A 11 9.20 -10.52 1.19
CA LEU A 11 9.13 -9.09 1.51
C LEU A 11 10.31 -8.67 2.39
N ALA A 12 10.60 -9.39 3.46
CA ALA A 12 11.72 -9.07 4.35
C ALA A 12 13.07 -9.08 3.61
N TYR A 13 13.29 -10.08 2.76
CA TYR A 13 14.51 -10.19 1.96
C TYR A 13 14.67 -9.01 0.98
N GLY A 14 13.62 -8.69 0.22
CA GLY A 14 13.66 -7.57 -0.73
C GLY A 14 13.86 -6.23 -0.03
N MET A 15 13.16 -6.00 1.08
CA MET A 15 13.30 -4.80 1.90
C MET A 15 14.74 -4.64 2.44
N ALA A 16 15.33 -5.71 2.98
CA ALA A 16 16.70 -5.67 3.47
C ALA A 16 17.71 -5.33 2.36
N HIS A 17 17.52 -5.84 1.14
CA HIS A 17 18.38 -5.52 0.00
C HIS A 17 18.25 -4.05 -0.43
N LEU A 18 17.03 -3.53 -0.48
CA LEU A 18 16.80 -2.12 -0.79
C LEU A 18 17.43 -1.21 0.26
N LYS A 19 17.25 -1.54 1.54
CA LYS A 19 17.88 -0.80 2.64
C LYS A 19 19.41 -0.80 2.52
N TYR A 20 20.01 -1.98 2.33
CA TYR A 20 21.45 -2.10 2.13
C TYR A 20 21.93 -1.27 0.93
N ALA A 21 21.24 -1.33 -0.21
CA ALA A 21 21.61 -0.55 -1.38
C ALA A 21 21.53 0.97 -1.13
N VAL A 22 20.50 1.44 -0.43
CA VAL A 22 20.37 2.85 -0.05
C VAL A 22 21.48 3.26 0.92
N ASP A 23 21.76 2.45 1.94
CA ASP A 23 22.81 2.74 2.94
C ASP A 23 24.20 2.81 2.28
N GLU A 24 24.50 1.94 1.33
CA GLU A 24 25.81 1.88 0.65
C GLU A 24 25.99 2.90 -0.48
N LYS A 25 24.93 3.18 -1.26
CA LYS A 25 24.98 4.08 -2.42
C LYS A 25 24.60 5.52 -2.08
N GLY A 26 24.06 5.75 -0.89
CA GLY A 26 23.76 7.07 -0.37
C GLY A 26 22.54 7.76 -0.99
N PRO A 27 22.43 9.09 -0.82
CA PRO A 27 21.19 9.83 -1.07
C PRO A 27 20.76 9.88 -2.53
N ASP A 28 21.70 9.86 -3.48
CA ASP A 28 21.38 9.90 -4.91
C ASP A 28 20.64 8.63 -5.36
N TYR A 29 21.01 7.48 -4.81
CA TYR A 29 20.32 6.22 -5.06
C TYR A 29 18.90 6.24 -4.48
N ALA A 30 18.74 6.74 -3.25
CA ALA A 30 17.43 6.90 -2.64
C ALA A 30 16.52 7.83 -3.45
N LEU A 31 17.07 8.92 -4.00
CA LEU A 31 16.34 9.84 -4.88
C LEU A 31 15.94 9.18 -6.20
N GLY A 32 16.83 8.39 -6.82
CA GLY A 32 16.54 7.61 -8.01
C GLY A 32 15.41 6.61 -7.76
N LEU A 33 15.50 5.85 -6.67
CA LEU A 33 14.46 4.90 -6.25
C LEU A 33 13.12 5.61 -6.01
N ARG A 34 13.12 6.76 -5.34
CA ARG A 34 11.91 7.57 -5.13
C ARG A 34 11.23 7.97 -6.44
N ARG A 35 12.01 8.38 -7.46
CA ARG A 35 11.47 8.74 -8.77
C ARG A 35 10.88 7.53 -9.50
N LEU A 36 11.57 6.39 -9.41
CA LEU A 36 11.14 5.14 -10.02
C LEU A 36 9.82 4.66 -9.41
N MET A 37 9.69 4.74 -8.08
CA MET A 37 8.46 4.41 -7.37
C MET A 37 7.26 5.26 -7.79
N GLY A 38 7.47 6.51 -8.21
CA GLY A 38 6.39 7.35 -8.73
C GLY A 38 5.70 6.79 -9.97
N GLY A 39 6.39 5.97 -10.78
CA GLY A 39 5.76 5.22 -11.88
C GLY A 39 4.85 4.11 -11.35
N VAL A 40 5.38 3.28 -10.46
CA VAL A 40 4.66 2.17 -9.81
C VAL A 40 3.43 2.66 -9.05
N GLU A 41 3.53 3.83 -8.40
CA GLU A 41 2.41 4.44 -7.69
C GLU A 41 1.24 4.81 -8.61
N ARG A 42 1.51 5.26 -9.84
CA ARG A 42 0.45 5.55 -10.83
C ARG A 42 -0.24 4.27 -11.29
N ASP A 43 0.54 3.22 -11.52
CA ASP A 43 -0.02 1.91 -11.89
C ASP A 43 -0.89 1.38 -10.76
N LEU A 44 -0.40 1.43 -9.51
CA LEU A 44 -1.16 1.07 -8.32
C LEU A 44 -2.42 1.93 -8.14
N ALA A 45 -2.35 3.24 -8.39
CA ALA A 45 -3.52 4.12 -8.32
C ALA A 45 -4.59 3.74 -9.35
N SER A 46 -4.19 3.21 -10.50
CA SER A 46 -5.13 2.67 -11.50
C SER A 46 -5.77 1.38 -11.00
N GLU A 47 -4.99 0.46 -10.44
CA GLU A 47 -5.50 -0.80 -9.87
C GLU A 47 -6.43 -0.56 -8.68
N MET A 48 -6.12 0.41 -7.81
CA MET A 48 -6.95 0.76 -6.66
C MET A 48 -8.33 1.33 -7.04
N LYS A 49 -8.53 1.74 -8.29
CA LYS A 49 -9.81 2.23 -8.81
C LYS A 49 -10.69 1.14 -9.40
N ASP A 50 -10.23 -0.11 -9.50
CA ASP A 50 -11.01 -1.20 -10.07
C ASP A 50 -12.23 -1.54 -9.17
N PRO A 51 -13.46 -1.17 -9.57
CA PRO A 51 -14.63 -1.41 -8.74
C PRO A 51 -14.94 -2.90 -8.63
N VAL A 52 -14.64 -3.69 -9.68
CA VAL A 52 -14.95 -5.13 -9.71
C VAL A 52 -14.12 -5.88 -8.66
N LEU A 53 -12.83 -5.55 -8.56
CA LEU A 53 -11.96 -6.11 -7.54
C LEU A 53 -12.46 -5.78 -6.13
N TRP A 54 -12.78 -4.51 -5.86
CA TRP A 54 -13.14 -4.07 -4.51
C TRP A 54 -14.52 -4.53 -4.07
N GLU A 55 -15.50 -4.60 -4.97
CA GLU A 55 -16.82 -5.19 -4.69
C GLU A 55 -16.71 -6.69 -4.39
N ALA A 56 -15.91 -7.43 -5.18
CA ALA A 56 -15.66 -8.84 -4.93
C ALA A 56 -14.97 -9.07 -3.58
N LEU A 57 -13.97 -8.26 -3.24
CA LEU A 57 -13.31 -8.30 -1.94
C LEU A 57 -14.27 -7.93 -0.80
N ALA A 58 -15.13 -6.93 -0.99
CA ALA A 58 -16.12 -6.53 0.01
C ALA A 58 -17.11 -7.65 0.30
N ILE A 59 -17.59 -8.38 -0.70
CA ILE A 59 -18.45 -9.56 -0.49
C ILE A 59 -17.71 -10.63 0.33
N ILE A 60 -16.44 -10.89 0.02
CA ILE A 60 -15.62 -11.89 0.75
C ILE A 60 -15.39 -11.44 2.20
N ILE A 61 -15.01 -10.18 2.41
CA ILE A 61 -14.72 -9.61 3.74
C ILE A 61 -15.99 -9.54 4.58
N GLY A 62 -17.10 -9.10 3.98
CA GLY A 62 -18.44 -9.07 4.58
C GLY A 62 -19.03 -10.46 4.83
N ARG A 63 -18.41 -11.52 4.29
CA ARG A 63 -18.88 -12.92 4.37
C ARG A 63 -20.25 -13.15 3.72
N GLY A 64 -20.54 -12.42 2.65
CA GLY A 64 -21.79 -12.52 1.90
C GLY A 64 -22.25 -11.18 1.33
N VAL A 65 -23.15 -11.23 0.35
CA VAL A 65 -23.74 -10.04 -0.29
C VAL A 65 -24.61 -9.25 0.68
N GLU A 66 -25.27 -9.95 1.62
CA GLU A 66 -26.10 -9.39 2.69
C GLU A 66 -25.35 -8.35 3.57
N HIS A 67 -24.01 -8.42 3.59
CA HIS A 67 -23.13 -7.63 4.45
C HIS A 67 -22.12 -6.79 3.65
N ILE A 68 -22.43 -6.50 2.39
CA ILE A 68 -21.52 -5.79 1.50
C ILE A 68 -21.14 -4.41 2.04
N ASP A 69 -22.04 -3.70 2.71
CA ASP A 69 -21.74 -2.37 3.29
C ASP A 69 -20.61 -2.42 4.31
N ALA A 70 -20.64 -3.40 5.22
CA ALA A 70 -19.57 -3.64 6.17
C ALA A 70 -18.28 -4.09 5.47
N GLY A 71 -18.40 -4.94 4.44
CA GLY A 71 -17.28 -5.34 3.60
C GLY A 71 -16.61 -4.19 2.86
N MET A 72 -17.39 -3.23 2.35
CA MET A 72 -16.91 -2.04 1.67
C MET A 72 -16.22 -1.08 2.64
N ALA A 73 -16.73 -0.93 3.86
CA ALA A 73 -16.07 -0.15 4.91
C ALA A 73 -14.70 -0.75 5.28
N GLU A 74 -14.62 -2.06 5.47
CA GLU A 74 -13.36 -2.75 5.73
C GLU A 74 -12.41 -2.74 4.53
N GLY A 75 -12.93 -2.81 3.29
CA GLY A 75 -12.16 -2.66 2.07
C GLY A 75 -11.45 -1.30 2.00
N LYS A 76 -12.14 -0.21 2.36
CA LYS A 76 -11.55 1.13 2.48
C LYS A 76 -10.46 1.19 3.55
N ASN A 77 -10.68 0.55 4.70
CA ASN A 77 -9.66 0.45 5.74
C ASN A 77 -8.42 -0.31 5.26
N LEU A 78 -8.61 -1.39 4.49
CA LEU A 78 -7.52 -2.15 3.89
C LEU A 78 -6.72 -1.31 2.89
N GLN A 79 -7.39 -0.55 2.01
CA GLN A 79 -6.75 0.38 1.08
C GLN A 79 -5.88 1.41 1.81
N ARG A 80 -6.42 2.07 2.83
CA ARG A 80 -5.69 3.05 3.65
C ARG A 80 -4.45 2.42 4.28
N ARG A 81 -4.62 1.30 4.99
CA ARG A 81 -3.52 0.58 5.67
C ARG A 81 -2.43 0.15 4.71
N TYR A 82 -2.79 -0.27 3.50
CA TYR A 82 -1.81 -0.63 2.48
C TYR A 82 -0.89 0.55 2.13
N ILE A 83 -1.45 1.76 1.96
CA ILE A 83 -0.67 2.97 1.67
C ILE A 83 0.17 3.41 2.87
N GLU A 84 -0.37 3.34 4.08
CA GLU A 84 0.39 3.63 5.31
C GLU A 84 1.59 2.69 5.50
N GLU A 85 1.37 1.38 5.28
CA GLU A 85 2.44 0.38 5.33
C GLU A 85 3.49 0.64 4.24
N TYR A 86 3.06 1.01 3.03
CA TYR A 86 3.96 1.40 1.95
C TYR A 86 4.85 2.59 2.35
N LEU A 87 4.28 3.68 2.87
CA LEU A 87 5.05 4.84 3.32
C LEU A 87 6.01 4.49 4.46
N THR A 88 5.56 3.66 5.40
CA THR A 88 6.39 3.16 6.50
C THR A 88 7.58 2.37 5.98
N ARG A 89 7.36 1.49 4.99
CA ARG A 89 8.42 0.69 4.34
C ARG A 89 9.41 1.56 3.59
N MET A 90 8.94 2.55 2.83
CA MET A 90 9.79 3.50 2.12
C MET A 90 10.68 4.30 3.07
N LYS A 91 10.12 4.77 4.19
CA LYS A 91 10.88 5.44 5.24
C LYS A 91 11.93 4.52 5.86
N TRP A 92 11.58 3.25 6.12
CA TRP A 92 12.48 2.28 6.73
C TRP A 92 13.71 1.97 5.85
N ILE A 93 13.55 1.90 4.52
CA ILE A 93 14.68 1.73 3.59
C ILE A 93 15.47 3.02 3.35
N GLY A 94 15.14 4.13 4.02
CA GLY A 94 15.86 5.40 3.87
C GLY A 94 15.41 6.25 2.67
N VAL A 95 14.27 5.94 2.06
CA VAL A 95 13.69 6.76 0.98
C VAL A 95 12.70 7.77 1.59
N GLY A 96 12.95 9.06 1.32
CA GLY A 96 12.12 10.17 1.79
C GLY A 96 10.76 10.27 1.08
N LYS A 97 9.92 9.24 1.19
CA LYS A 97 8.56 9.22 0.69
C LYS A 97 7.59 9.67 1.79
N THR A 98 6.75 10.65 1.49
CA THR A 98 5.75 11.22 2.41
C THR A 98 4.43 11.40 1.68
N ALA A 99 3.36 11.72 2.42
CA ALA A 99 2.08 12.06 1.81
C ALA A 99 2.20 13.21 0.79
N ASP A 100 3.06 14.20 1.06
CA ASP A 100 3.25 15.38 0.18
C ASP A 100 3.85 15.05 -1.19
N ASN A 101 4.52 13.90 -1.32
CA ASN A 101 5.19 13.48 -2.54
C ASN A 101 4.72 12.12 -3.08
N LEU A 102 3.59 11.64 -2.55
CA LEU A 102 2.85 10.49 -3.03
C LEU A 102 2.06 10.86 -4.30
N ASP A 103 1.83 9.90 -5.19
CA ASP A 103 0.90 10.10 -6.30
C ASP A 103 -0.49 10.57 -5.80
N GLN A 104 -1.07 11.55 -6.50
CA GLN A 104 -2.34 12.16 -6.11
C GLN A 104 -3.49 11.14 -6.06
N GLY A 105 -3.45 10.13 -6.94
CA GLY A 105 -4.44 9.06 -6.95
C GLY A 105 -4.36 8.21 -5.68
N LEU A 106 -3.18 8.02 -5.11
CA LEU A 106 -2.96 7.27 -3.87
C LEU A 106 -3.20 8.11 -2.61
N ALA A 107 -2.90 9.41 -2.67
CA ALA A 107 -3.12 10.33 -1.55
C ALA A 107 -4.60 10.35 -1.10
N ALA A 108 -5.54 10.21 -2.03
CA ALA A 108 -6.98 10.13 -1.76
C ALA A 108 -7.38 9.00 -0.79
N TYR A 109 -6.56 7.96 -0.63
CA TYR A 109 -6.85 6.83 0.27
C TYR A 109 -6.38 7.08 1.71
N LEU A 110 -5.47 8.05 1.94
CA LEU A 110 -5.04 8.43 3.28
C LEU A 110 -6.09 9.29 4.01
N ASP A 111 -6.83 10.10 3.28
CA ASP A 111 -7.82 11.05 3.83
C ASP A 111 -9.20 10.42 4.12
N GLN A 112 -9.39 9.14 3.80
CA GLN A 112 -10.63 8.44 4.12
C GLN A 112 -10.73 8.36 5.65
N LYS A 113 -11.55 9.17 6.32
CA LYS A 113 -11.84 9.00 7.76
C LYS A 113 -12.56 7.68 8.01
N GLU A 114 -12.33 7.08 9.17
CA GLU A 114 -13.14 5.97 9.68
C GLU A 114 -14.62 6.37 9.68
N SER A 115 -15.41 5.76 8.80
CA SER A 115 -16.85 5.67 9.03
C SER A 115 -17.06 4.67 10.16
N SER A 116 -17.09 5.18 11.38
CA SER A 116 -17.46 4.44 12.58
C SER A 116 -18.83 3.75 12.35
N PRO A 117 -18.97 2.44 12.62
CA PRO A 117 -20.28 1.81 12.58
C PRO A 117 -21.12 2.37 13.72
N ALA A 118 -22.26 2.97 13.37
CA ALA A 118 -23.32 3.33 14.31
C ALA A 118 -24.07 2.08 14.80
#